data_AF-A0A811QHZ6-F1
#
_entry.id   AF-A0A811QHZ6-F1
#
_cell.length_a   1.000
_cell.length_b   1.000
_cell.length_c   1.000
_cell.angle_alpha   90.00
_cell.angle_beta   90.00
_cell.angle_gamma   90.00
#
_symmetry.space_group_name_H-M   'P 1'
#
loop_
_entity.id
_entity.type
_entity.pdbx_description
1 polymer ?
#
loop_
_entity_poly.entity_id
_entity_poly.type
_entity_poly.pdbx_seq_one_letter_code
_entity_poly.pdbx_strand_id
1 'polypeptide(L)'
;MATILESFVGSCAKKLQDIVTEEAILILGVKEELIELKRRMEQLWYFLNDAEKRSIKESAVNNWLGQLRDAMYDADDIIDLAKSKGSKLLPDHSSLVSSSSNTCSGLSLSSCFFNI
;
A
#
# COMPACT_ATOMS: atom_id res chain seq x y z
N MET A 1 -0.77 24.48 -2.86
CA MET A 1 0.42 23.59 -2.87
C MET A 1 0.18 22.35 -2.01
N ALA A 2 -0.64 22.43 -0.95
CA ALA A 2 -0.99 21.27 -0.15
C ALA A 2 -2.00 20.34 -0.84
N THR A 3 -2.83 20.83 -1.76
CA THR A 3 -3.69 19.96 -2.60
C THR A 3 -2.95 18.83 -3.32
N ILE A 4 -1.72 19.07 -3.80
CA ILE A 4 -0.89 18.03 -4.42
C ILE A 4 -0.44 17.02 -3.35
N LEU A 5 0.03 17.52 -2.22
CA LEU A 5 0.44 16.71 -1.07
C LEU A 5 -0.71 15.87 -0.50
N GLU A 6 -1.93 16.40 -0.42
CA GLU A 6 -3.12 15.68 0.03
C GLU A 6 -3.47 14.51 -0.90
N SER A 7 -3.45 14.75 -2.22
CA SER A 7 -3.68 13.70 -3.22
C SER A 7 -2.63 12.59 -3.12
N PHE A 8 -1.40 12.99 -2.83
CA PHE A 8 -0.28 12.08 -2.67
C PHE A 8 -0.38 11.26 -1.38
N VAL A 9 -0.73 11.89 -0.26
CA VAL A 9 -0.99 11.18 1.01
C VAL A 9 -2.04 10.09 0.79
N GLY A 10 -3.14 10.42 0.12
CA GLY A 10 -4.19 9.45 -0.19
C GLY A 10 -3.70 8.30 -1.07
N SER A 11 -2.89 8.60 -2.09
CA SER A 11 -2.25 7.59 -2.95
C SER A 11 -1.33 6.65 -2.17
N CYS A 12 -0.41 7.20 -1.38
CA CYS A 12 0.51 6.45 -0.52
C CYS A 12 -0.25 5.56 0.47
N ALA A 13 -1.26 6.10 1.17
CA ALA A 13 -2.06 5.35 2.12
C ALA A 13 -2.76 4.16 1.46
N LYS A 14 -3.24 4.33 0.22
CA LYS A 14 -3.86 3.24 -0.56
C LYS A 14 -2.82 2.19 -0.97
N LYS A 15 -1.66 2.60 -1.51
CA LYS A 15 -0.58 1.66 -1.85
C LYS A 15 -0.13 0.85 -0.63
N LEU A 16 0.02 1.50 0.53
CA LEU A 16 0.35 0.85 1.79
C LEU A 16 -0.73 -0.14 2.23
N GLN A 17 -2.01 0.23 2.08
CA GLN A 17 -3.12 -0.67 2.39
C GLN A 17 -3.10 -1.94 1.53
N ASP A 18 -2.79 -1.80 0.24
CA ASP A 18 -2.68 -2.94 -0.69
C ASP A 18 -1.50 -3.85 -0.29
N ILE A 19 -0.35 -3.26 0.02
CA ILE A 19 0.88 -3.99 0.39
C ILE A 19 0.73 -4.72 1.73
N VAL A 20 0.10 -4.11 2.75
CA VAL A 20 -0.11 -4.74 4.07
C VAL A 20 -0.89 -6.06 3.98
N THR A 21 -1.66 -6.25 2.90
CA THR A 21 -2.43 -7.47 2.66
C THR A 21 -1.68 -8.56 1.87
N GLU A 22 -0.44 -8.30 1.43
CA GLU A 22 0.37 -9.22 0.62
C GLU A 22 1.12 -10.25 1.48
N GLU A 23 1.10 -11.54 1.07
CA GLU A 23 1.77 -12.62 1.81
C GLU A 23 3.29 -12.42 1.95
N ALA A 24 3.93 -11.78 0.97
CA ALA A 24 5.37 -11.48 0.99
C ALA A 24 5.77 -10.66 2.23
N ILE A 25 4.88 -9.76 2.67
CA ILE A 25 5.09 -8.84 3.78
C ILE A 25 4.95 -9.58 5.11
N LEU A 26 4.04 -10.55 5.18
CA LEU A 26 3.91 -11.46 6.33
C LEU A 26 5.18 -12.30 6.51
N ILE A 27 5.78 -12.76 5.41
CA ILE A 27 7.04 -13.52 5.42
C ILE A 27 8.22 -12.64 5.90
N LEU A 28 8.27 -11.38 5.43
CA LEU A 28 9.32 -10.43 5.81
C LEU A 28 9.14 -9.85 7.22
N GLY A 29 7.97 -10.01 7.84
CA GLY A 29 7.71 -9.59 9.23
C GLY A 29 7.52 -8.08 9.41
N VAL A 30 7.33 -7.30 8.35
CA VAL A 30 7.28 -5.82 8.38
C VAL A 30 5.86 -5.23 8.38
N LYS A 31 4.86 -6.05 8.75
CA LYS A 31 3.44 -5.67 8.67
C LYS A 31 3.10 -4.50 9.58
N GLU A 32 3.60 -4.52 10.82
CA GLU A 32 3.23 -3.52 11.83
C GLU A 32 3.82 -2.15 11.49
N GLU A 33 5.05 -2.13 10.96
CA GLU A 33 5.74 -0.93 10.49
C GLU A 33 4.99 -0.26 9.34
N LEU A 34 4.41 -1.05 8.42
CA LEU A 34 3.63 -0.53 7.31
C LEU A 34 2.25 -0.03 7.73
N ILE A 35 1.61 -0.67 8.71
CA ILE A 35 0.38 -0.16 9.33
C ILE A 35 0.64 1.18 10.01
N GLU A 36 1.73 1.28 10.78
CA GLU A 36 2.12 2.52 11.44
C GLU A 36 2.48 3.61 10.42
N LEU A 37 3.18 3.27 9.33
CA LEU A 37 3.47 4.20 8.25
C LEU A 37 2.18 4.71 7.59
N LYS A 38 1.21 3.84 7.33
CA LYS A 38 -0.10 4.23 6.81
C LYS A 38 -0.81 5.20 7.76
N ARG A 39 -0.83 4.90 9.05
CA ARG A 39 -1.43 5.77 10.09
C ARG A 39 -0.77 7.15 10.10
N ARG A 40 0.56 7.22 9.99
CA ARG A 40 1.30 8.50 9.91
C ARG A 40 0.98 9.28 8.64
N MET A 41 0.83 8.61 7.50
CA MET A 41 0.37 9.25 6.26
C MET A 41 -1.03 9.85 6.44
N GLU A 42 -1.97 9.11 7.03
CA GLU A 42 -3.31 9.64 7.33
C GLU A 42 -3.27 10.85 8.28
N GLN A 43 -2.37 10.85 9.26
CA GLN A 43 -2.17 12.01 10.14
C GLN A 43 -1.60 13.23 9.40
N LEU A 44 -0.65 13.01 8.49
CA LEU A 44 -0.09 14.05 7.64
C LEU A 44 -1.16 14.79 6.83
N TRP A 45 -2.22 14.11 6.40
CA TRP A 45 -3.35 14.74 5.72
C TRP A 45 -3.96 15.89 6.54
N TYR A 46 -4.20 15.66 7.84
CA TYR A 46 -4.76 16.70 8.72
C TYR A 46 -3.80 17.87 8.92
N PHE A 47 -2.48 17.59 9.03
CA PHE A 47 -1.47 18.63 9.16
C PHE A 47 -1.33 19.47 7.89
N LEU A 48 -1.43 18.86 6.71
CA LEU A 48 -1.37 19.57 5.42
C LEU A 48 -2.53 20.56 5.26
N ASN A 49 -3.74 20.17 5.66
CA ASN A 49 -4.91 21.04 5.60
C ASN A 49 -4.79 22.25 6.55
N ASP A 50 -4.20 22.08 7.73
CA ASP A 50 -3.90 23.20 8.64
C ASP A 50 -2.76 24.10 8.10
N ALA A 51 -1.73 23.47 7.55
CA ALA A 51 -0.57 24.15 6.98
C ALA A 51 -0.90 24.99 5.75
N GLU A 52 -1.79 24.53 4.86
CA GLU A 52 -2.18 25.29 3.66
C GLU A 52 -2.77 26.65 4.06
N LYS A 53 -3.62 26.68 5.08
CA LYS A 53 -4.26 27.91 5.59
C LYS A 53 -3.24 28.91 6.13
N ARG A 54 -2.16 28.41 6.74
CA ARG A 54 -1.08 29.23 7.33
C ARG A 54 0.00 29.62 6.32
N SER A 55 0.19 28.83 5.27
CA SER A 55 1.24 29.01 4.24
C SER A 55 1.15 30.34 3.48
N ILE A 56 -0.06 30.91 3.38
CA ILE A 56 -0.30 32.21 2.72
C ILE A 56 0.40 33.35 3.46
N LYS A 57 0.54 33.24 4.79
CA LYS A 57 1.06 34.32 5.65
C LYS A 57 2.45 34.01 6.23
N GLU A 58 2.80 32.73 6.34
CA GLU A 58 4.02 32.28 7.01
C GLU A 58 4.97 31.60 6.00
N SER A 59 6.03 32.32 5.58
CA SER A 59 7.02 31.79 4.64
C SER A 59 7.72 30.51 5.14
N ALA A 60 7.94 30.41 6.47
CA ALA A 60 8.46 29.19 7.09
C ALA A 60 7.53 27.99 6.86
N VAL A 61 6.21 28.20 6.84
CA VAL A 61 5.22 27.16 6.58
C VAL A 61 5.34 26.64 5.14
N ASN A 62 5.47 27.55 4.19
CA ASN A 62 5.67 27.19 2.79
C ASN A 62 6.99 26.42 2.55
N ASN A 63 8.07 26.79 3.25
CA ASN A 63 9.37 26.14 3.10
C ASN A 63 9.38 24.69 3.62
N TRP A 64 8.76 24.42 4.78
CA TRP A 64 8.69 23.04 5.27
C TRP A 64 7.71 22.18 4.46
N LEU A 65 6.63 22.76 3.92
CA LEU A 65 5.74 22.06 2.99
C LEU A 65 6.47 21.59 1.73
N GLY A 66 7.41 22.40 1.22
CA GLY A 66 8.30 22.01 0.13
C GLY A 66 9.17 20.80 0.47
N GLN A 67 9.81 20.80 1.64
CA GLN A 67 10.63 19.68 2.12
C GLN A 67 9.79 18.41 2.35
N LEU A 68 8.58 18.55 2.90
CA LEU A 68 7.66 17.43 3.07
C LEU A 68 7.31 16.80 1.71
N ARG A 69 7.05 17.61 0.69
CA ARG A 69 6.76 17.12 -0.66
C ARG A 69 7.90 16.27 -1.21
N ASP A 70 9.13 16.75 -1.07
CA ASP A 70 10.29 16.03 -1.58
C ASP A 70 10.47 14.69 -0.85
N ALA A 71 10.33 14.68 0.49
CA ALA A 71 10.37 13.45 1.29
C ALA A 71 9.23 12.47 0.96
N MET A 72 8.07 12.97 0.56
CA MET A 72 6.94 12.14 0.14
C MET A 72 7.23 11.45 -1.19
N TYR A 73 7.87 12.12 -2.16
CA TYR A 73 8.33 11.47 -3.39
C TYR A 73 9.29 10.32 -3.10
N ASP A 74 10.27 10.52 -2.22
CA ASP A 74 11.19 9.46 -1.80
C ASP A 74 10.43 8.26 -1.18
N ALA A 75 9.39 8.54 -0.37
CA ALA A 75 8.58 7.49 0.25
C ALA A 75 7.80 6.67 -0.78
N ASP A 76 7.23 7.29 -1.81
CA ASP A 76 6.47 6.59 -2.85
C ASP A 76 7.37 5.69 -3.70
N ASP A 77 8.58 6.15 -4.02
CA ASP A 77 9.61 5.35 -4.71
C ASP A 77 10.02 4.12 -3.88
N ILE A 78 10.19 4.29 -2.56
CA ILE A 78 10.50 3.18 -1.64
C ILE A 78 9.35 2.18 -1.58
N ILE A 79 8.10 2.67 -1.51
CA ILE A 79 6.89 1.83 -1.47
C ILE A 79 6.79 0.99 -2.76
N ASP A 80 6.99 1.60 -3.92
CA ASP A 80 6.93 0.91 -5.22
C ASP A 80 8.08 -0.11 -5.36
N LEU A 81 9.27 0.22 -4.89
CA LEU A 81 10.42 -0.70 -4.86
C LEU A 81 10.16 -1.90 -3.94
N ALA A 82 9.60 -1.66 -2.76
CA ALA A 82 9.25 -2.71 -1.80
C ALA A 82 8.23 -3.67 -2.40
N LYS A 83 7.19 -3.16 -3.06
CA LYS A 83 6.19 -3.97 -3.77
C LYS A 83 6.82 -4.82 -4.88
N SER A 84 7.67 -4.22 -5.72
CA SER A 84 8.35 -4.93 -6.82
C SER A 84 9.30 -6.03 -6.35
N LYS A 85 9.98 -5.82 -5.22
CA LYS A 85 10.88 -6.83 -4.63
C LYS A 85 10.12 -7.89 -3.84
N GLY A 86 9.09 -7.49 -3.10
CA GLY A 86 8.23 -8.39 -2.32
C GLY A 86 7.54 -9.41 -3.22
N SER A 87 7.01 -8.98 -4.36
CA SER A 87 6.34 -9.89 -5.30
C SER A 87 7.25 -10.98 -5.87
N LYS A 88 8.57 -10.76 -5.93
CA LYS A 88 9.56 -11.78 -6.35
C LYS A 88 9.82 -12.85 -5.28
N LEU A 89 9.48 -12.59 -4.03
CA LEU A 89 9.67 -13.53 -2.92
C LEU A 89 8.53 -14.55 -2.82
N LEU A 90 7.41 -14.28 -3.47
CA LEU A 90 6.31 -15.24 -3.59
C LEU A 90 6.53 -16.09 -4.86
N PRO A 91 6.46 -17.43 -4.77
CA PRO A 91 6.35 -18.24 -5.97
C PRO A 91 5.05 -17.87 -6.68
N ASP A 92 5.12 -17.63 -8.00
CA ASP A 92 3.97 -17.31 -8.83
C ASP A 92 2.81 -18.29 -8.57
N HIS A 93 1.77 -17.84 -7.88
CA HIS A 93 0.44 -18.42 -8.00
C HIS A 93 -0.31 -17.83 -9.21
N SER A 94 0.44 -17.42 -10.23
CA SER A 94 -0.09 -17.06 -11.55
C SER A 94 -0.47 -18.32 -12.33
N SER A 95 -1.49 -19.01 -11.85
CA SER A 95 -2.40 -19.78 -12.67
C SER A 95 -3.64 -20.08 -11.85
N LEU A 96 -4.63 -19.18 -11.88
CA LEU A 96 -6.07 -19.50 -11.81
C LEU A 96 -6.90 -18.20 -11.76
N VAL A 97 -6.83 -17.41 -12.82
CA VAL A 97 -8.04 -16.69 -13.27
C VAL A 97 -8.16 -16.86 -14.78
N SER A 98 -9.00 -17.82 -15.18
CA SER A 98 -9.73 -17.76 -16.45
C SER A 98 -10.96 -18.67 -16.37
N SER A 99 -12.12 -18.04 -16.10
CA SER A 99 -13.37 -18.22 -16.82
C SER A 99 -13.94 -19.64 -17.02
N SER A 100 -14.85 -20.06 -16.15
CA SER A 100 -16.26 -20.31 -16.51
C SER A 100 -16.96 -20.99 -15.32
N SER A 101 -17.99 -20.33 -14.79
CA SER A 101 -19.00 -20.99 -13.99
C SER A 101 -19.85 -21.86 -14.92
N ASN A 102 -19.31 -23.00 -15.33
CA ASN A 102 -20.15 -24.10 -15.82
C ASN A 102 -20.28 -25.07 -14.66
N THR A 103 -21.45 -25.05 -14.04
CA THR A 103 -21.91 -26.10 -13.14
C THR A 103 -21.75 -27.44 -13.86
N CYS A 104 -20.69 -28.19 -13.54
CA CYS A 104 -20.57 -29.59 -13.95
C CYS A 104 -21.21 -30.42 -12.84
N SER A 105 -22.45 -30.81 -13.12
CA SER A 105 -23.25 -31.73 -12.34
C SER A 105 -22.55 -33.09 -12.29
N GLY A 106 -22.28 -33.57 -11.08
CA GLY A 106 -22.01 -34.98 -10.81
C GLY A 106 -20.58 -35.43 -11.08
N LEU A 107 -19.90 -35.89 -10.03
CA LEU A 107 -19.60 -37.31 -9.81
C LEU A 107 -18.66 -37.46 -8.59
N SER A 108 -19.16 -38.20 -7.59
CA SER A 108 -18.48 -38.92 -6.50
C SER A 108 -17.28 -38.31 -5.76
N LEU A 109 -17.55 -37.94 -4.51
CA LEU A 109 -16.61 -37.75 -3.39
C LEU A 109 -15.95 -39.07 -2.92
N SER A 110 -15.14 -39.73 -3.75
CA SER A 110 -14.33 -40.85 -3.27
C SER A 110 -13.02 -40.97 -4.03
N SER A 111 -11.96 -40.41 -3.45
CA SER A 111 -10.57 -40.93 -3.58
C SER A 111 -9.52 -40.12 -2.79
N CYS A 112 -9.90 -39.11 -2.00
CA CYS A 112 -8.95 -38.44 -1.10
C CYS A 112 -8.73 -39.21 0.21
N PHE A 113 -8.35 -40.48 0.14
CA PHE A 113 -7.61 -41.18 1.19
C PHE A 113 -6.76 -42.27 0.53
N PHE A 114 -5.44 -42.06 0.49
CA PHE A 114 -4.47 -43.00 1.09
C PHE A 114 -3.06 -42.39 1.03
N ASN A 115 -2.66 -41.81 2.15
CA ASN A 115 -1.28 -41.81 2.62
C ASN A 115 -1.29 -41.62 4.15
N ILE A 116 -1.80 -42.63 4.87
CA ILE A 116 -1.10 -43.38 5.92
C ILE A 116 -1.95 -44.60 6.33
#